data_AF-A0A2V1B6P7-F1
#
_entry.id   AF-A0A2V1B6P7-F1
#
_cell.length_a   1.000
_cell.length_b   1.000
_cell.length_c   1.000
_cell.angle_alpha   90.00
_cell.angle_beta   90.00
_cell.angle_gamma   90.00
#
_symmetry.space_group_name_H-M   'P 1'
#
loop_
_entity.id
_entity.type
_entity.pdbx_description
1 polymer ?
#
loop_
_entity_poly.entity_id
_entity_poly.type
_entity_poly.pdbx_seq_one_letter_code
_entity_poly.pdbx_strand_id
1 'polypeptide(L)'
;MFLQKSFTALVCVLSFAQGEAIQLPIVDLGYGLHRASMFDSELKVYNFSNIRYAAPPLAKLRFSPPQTPTSNYSSVNDGLDSRICPQATAGWL
;
A
#
# COMPACT_ATOMS: atom_id res chain seq x y z
N MET A 1 26.47 -61.96 -0.85
CA MET A 1 27.38 -61.13 -1.68
C MET A 1 26.51 -60.12 -2.41
N PHE A 2 26.85 -58.85 -2.25
CA PHE A 2 26.05 -57.64 -2.44
C PHE A 2 25.63 -57.33 -3.89
N LEU A 3 24.77 -56.31 -3.99
CA LEU A 3 24.56 -55.29 -5.05
C LEU A 3 23.19 -55.37 -5.77
N GLN A 4 22.44 -54.30 -6.04
CA GLN A 4 22.35 -52.92 -5.54
C GLN A 4 20.98 -52.35 -6.01
N LYS A 5 20.45 -51.38 -5.26
CA LYS A 5 19.13 -50.73 -5.37
C LYS A 5 18.96 -49.92 -6.66
N SER A 6 17.72 -49.79 -7.15
CA SER A 6 17.27 -48.57 -7.85
C SER A 6 15.75 -48.42 -7.76
N PHE A 7 15.33 -47.38 -7.04
CA PHE A 7 13.95 -46.90 -6.94
C PHE A 7 13.94 -45.54 -7.62
N THR A 8 13.63 -45.49 -8.91
CA THR A 8 13.50 -44.23 -9.66
C THR A 8 12.12 -43.62 -9.38
N ALA A 9 12.07 -42.65 -8.49
CA ALA A 9 10.91 -41.78 -8.31
C ALA A 9 10.96 -40.65 -9.36
N LEU A 10 9.99 -40.65 -10.29
CA LEU A 10 9.77 -39.55 -11.22
C LEU A 10 9.17 -38.36 -10.44
N VAL A 11 10.01 -37.41 -10.03
CA VAL A 11 9.58 -36.15 -9.42
C VAL A 11 9.35 -35.13 -10.54
N CYS A 12 8.08 -34.83 -10.82
CA CYS A 12 7.69 -33.75 -11.73
C CYS A 12 7.85 -32.41 -10.99
N VAL A 13 8.87 -31.63 -11.33
CA VAL A 13 9.07 -30.28 -10.79
C VAL A 13 8.05 -29.35 -11.43
N LEU A 14 7.03 -28.95 -10.66
CA LEU A 14 6.15 -27.83 -11.04
C LEU A 14 6.92 -26.53 -10.83
N SER A 15 7.42 -25.93 -11.91
CA SER A 15 7.99 -24.58 -11.86
C SER A 15 6.87 -23.56 -11.64
N PHE A 16 6.71 -23.09 -10.40
CA PHE A 16 5.90 -21.91 -10.13
C PHE A 16 6.72 -20.69 -10.58
N ALA A 17 6.33 -20.04 -11.67
CA ALA A 17 6.84 -18.72 -12.01
C ALA A 17 6.28 -17.73 -10.98
N GLN A 18 7.04 -17.46 -9.92
CA GLN A 18 6.73 -16.38 -8.99
C GLN A 18 7.07 -15.07 -9.71
N GLY A 19 6.05 -14.40 -10.25
CA GLY A 19 6.18 -12.99 -10.61
C GLY A 19 6.52 -12.24 -9.31
N GLU A 20 7.71 -11.65 -9.25
CA GLU A 20 8.13 -10.84 -8.12
C GLU A 20 7.23 -9.60 -8.10
N ALA A 21 6.21 -9.61 -7.23
CA ALA A 21 5.42 -8.42 -6.98
C ALA A 21 6.36 -7.36 -6.42
N ILE A 22 6.49 -6.23 -7.13
CA ILE A 22 7.30 -5.09 -6.68
C ILE A 22 6.79 -4.69 -5.29
N GLN A 23 7.54 -5.07 -4.25
CA GLN A 23 7.21 -4.67 -2.88
C GLN A 23 7.69 -3.23 -2.68
N LEU A 24 6.76 -2.30 -2.80
CA LEU A 24 7.00 -0.89 -2.53
C LEU A 24 7.28 -0.66 -1.03
N PRO A 25 8.18 0.28 -0.67
CA PRO A 25 8.60 0.49 0.70
C PRO A 25 7.43 0.95 1.58
N ILE A 26 7.48 0.54 2.85
CA ILE A 26 6.55 0.97 3.90
C ILE A 26 7.31 1.86 4.88
N VAL A 27 6.72 3.01 5.20
CA VAL A 27 7.25 4.00 6.14
C VAL A 27 6.27 4.13 7.30
N ASP A 28 6.78 4.15 8.52
CA ASP A 28 6.02 4.50 9.72
C ASP A 28 5.98 6.02 9.89
N LEU A 29 4.78 6.59 9.92
CA LEU A 29 4.54 8.02 10.08
C LEU A 29 4.41 8.47 11.54
N GLY A 30 4.57 7.55 12.51
CA GLY A 30 4.38 7.78 13.94
C GLY A 30 2.93 7.66 14.41
N TYR A 31 1.97 7.62 13.48
CA TYR A 31 0.57 7.31 13.76
C TYR A 31 0.00 6.19 12.85
N GLY A 32 0.79 5.65 11.93
CA GLY A 32 0.33 4.59 11.04
C GLY A 32 1.33 4.25 9.94
N LEU A 33 1.08 3.12 9.29
CA LEU A 33 1.96 2.57 8.25
C LEU A 33 1.51 3.03 6.87
N HIS A 34 2.45 3.57 6.07
CA HIS A 34 2.18 4.04 4.71
C HIS A 34 3.12 3.39 3.70
N ARG A 35 2.56 2.74 2.68
CA ARG A 35 3.31 2.22 1.55
C ARG A 35 3.41 3.28 0.44
N ALA A 36 4.50 3.30 -0.31
CA ALA A 36 4.55 4.10 -1.53
C ALA A 36 3.46 3.63 -2.52
N SER A 37 2.82 4.57 -3.21
CA SER A 37 1.80 4.29 -4.23
C SER A 37 2.45 3.90 -5.56
N MET A 38 3.62 4.48 -5.87
CA MET A 38 4.42 4.14 -7.04
C MET A 38 5.90 4.45 -6.85
N PHE A 39 6.73 3.85 -7.70
CA PHE A 39 8.13 4.19 -7.86
C PHE A 39 8.36 4.72 -9.27
N ASP A 40 8.91 5.92 -9.39
CA ASP A 40 9.34 6.49 -10.66
C ASP A 40 10.80 6.09 -10.91
N SER A 41 11.03 5.26 -11.93
CA SER A 41 12.36 4.73 -12.24
C SER A 41 13.28 5.73 -12.92
N GLU A 42 12.76 6.78 -13.54
CA GLU A 42 13.57 7.82 -14.19
C GLU A 42 14.08 8.80 -13.15
N LEU A 43 13.17 9.27 -12.29
CA LEU A 43 13.48 10.19 -11.20
C LEU A 43 14.11 9.51 -9.98
N LYS A 44 14.04 8.17 -9.91
CA LYS A 44 14.47 7.36 -8.74
C LYS A 44 13.79 7.79 -7.45
N VAL A 45 12.51 8.15 -7.53
CA VAL A 45 11.72 8.59 -6.36
C VAL A 45 10.54 7.68 -6.08
N TYR A 46 10.22 7.53 -4.80
CA TYR A 46 8.98 6.90 -4.36
C TYR A 46 7.93 7.96 -4.10
N ASN A 47 6.73 7.78 -4.66
CA ASN A 47 5.58 8.63 -4.38
C ASN A 47 4.77 8.02 -3.23
N PHE A 48 4.41 8.85 -2.25
CA PHE A 48 3.47 8.51 -1.19
C PHE A 48 2.25 9.43 -1.32
N SER A 49 1.16 8.89 -1.84
CA SER A 49 -0.07 9.64 -2.10
C SER A 49 -1.06 9.55 -0.93
N ASN A 50 -1.96 10.51 -0.80
CA ASN A 50 -3.07 10.49 0.17
C ASN A 50 -2.67 10.23 1.65
N ILE A 51 -1.55 10.81 2.09
CA ILE A 51 -1.14 10.80 3.50
C ILE A 51 -2.09 11.68 4.32
N ARG A 52 -2.64 11.13 5.41
CA ARG A 52 -3.55 11.87 6.30
C ARG A 52 -2.78 12.85 7.19
N TYR A 53 -2.92 14.14 6.94
CA TYR A 53 -2.30 15.15 7.81
C TYR A 53 -3.20 15.56 9.00
N ALA A 54 -4.48 15.19 8.99
CA ALA A 54 -5.44 15.52 10.06
C ALA A 54 -6.51 14.43 10.22
N ALA A 55 -7.23 14.47 11.36
CA ALA A 55 -8.47 13.74 11.54
C ALA A 55 -9.54 14.17 10.52
N PRO A 56 -10.43 13.26 10.07
CA PRO A 56 -11.53 13.62 9.18
C PRO A 56 -12.43 14.73 9.78
N PRO A 57 -12.70 15.84 9.07
CA PRO A 57 -13.50 16.97 9.58
C PRO A 57 -15.00 16.67 9.55
N LEU A 58 -15.41 15.58 10.19
CA LEU A 58 -16.79 15.06 10.21
C LEU A 58 -17.52 15.46 11.50
N ALA A 59 -18.85 15.48 11.44
CA ALA A 59 -19.73 15.75 12.58
C ALA A 59 -19.29 17.00 13.38
N LYS A 60 -18.97 16.85 14.68
CA LYS A 60 -18.56 17.94 15.57
C LYS A 60 -17.23 18.61 15.15
N LEU A 61 -16.42 17.96 14.32
CA LEU A 61 -15.18 18.53 13.78
C LEU A 61 -15.42 19.40 12.55
N ARG A 62 -16.64 19.40 11.98
CA ARG A 62 -16.98 20.32 10.89
C ARG A 62 -16.91 21.75 11.42
N PHE A 63 -16.25 22.63 10.66
CA PHE A 63 -16.01 24.04 11.03
C PHE A 63 -15.15 24.25 12.29
N SER A 64 -14.47 23.20 12.76
CA SER A 64 -13.48 23.29 13.83
C SER A 64 -12.05 23.28 13.25
N PRO A 65 -11.04 23.76 13.99
CA PRO A 65 -9.64 23.59 13.59
C PRO A 65 -9.27 22.11 13.40
N PRO A 66 -8.38 21.78 12.44
CA PRO A 66 -7.90 20.42 12.23
C PRO A 66 -7.36 19.79 13.52
N GLN A 67 -7.64 18.51 13.71
CA GLN A 67 -7.11 17.70 14.82
C GLN A 67 -6.09 16.70 14.30
N THR A 68 -5.23 16.16 15.18
CA THR A 68 -4.25 15.15 14.80
C THR A 68 -4.92 13.88 14.25
N PRO A 69 -4.31 13.18 13.28
CA PRO A 69 -4.82 11.91 12.79
C PRO A 69 -4.96 10.87 13.91
N THR A 70 -5.95 9.99 13.79
CA THR A 70 -6.08 8.83 14.67
C THR A 70 -4.99 7.81 14.36
N SER A 71 -4.33 7.30 15.41
CA SER A 71 -3.32 6.25 15.24
C SER A 71 -3.95 4.93 14.81
N ASN A 72 -3.41 4.32 13.75
CA ASN A 72 -3.84 3.00 13.27
C ASN A 72 -2.67 2.22 12.64
N TYR A 73 -2.31 1.11 13.28
CA TYR A 73 -1.26 0.18 12.84
C TYR A 73 -1.83 -1.19 12.39
N SER A 74 -3.15 -1.34 12.37
CA SER A 74 -3.81 -2.60 11.98
C SER A 74 -3.81 -2.84 10.47
N SER A 75 -3.56 -1.80 9.67
CA SER A 75 -3.56 -1.84 8.21
C SER A 75 -2.48 -0.91 7.64
N VAL A 76 -1.98 -1.24 6.45
CA VAL A 76 -1.07 -0.37 5.68
C VAL A 76 -1.89 0.47 4.71
N ASN A 77 -1.74 1.79 4.75
CA ASN A 77 -2.31 2.69 3.75
C ASN A 77 -1.39 2.73 2.52
N ASP A 78 -1.90 2.45 1.33
CA ASP A 78 -1.15 2.50 0.08
C ASP A 78 -1.32 3.81 -0.71
N GLY A 79 -2.18 4.70 -0.21
CA GLY A 79 -2.41 6.01 -0.82
C GLY A 79 -3.24 5.98 -2.10
N LEU A 80 -3.80 4.83 -2.50
CA LEU A 80 -4.50 4.66 -3.78
C LEU A 80 -5.98 5.09 -3.72
N ASP A 81 -6.57 5.14 -2.52
CA ASP A 81 -7.94 5.60 -2.32
C ASP A 81 -8.04 7.12 -2.56
N SER A 82 -8.57 7.51 -3.72
CA SER A 82 -8.68 8.93 -4.07
C SER A 82 -9.80 9.62 -3.29
N ARG A 83 -9.46 10.75 -2.65
CA ARG A 83 -10.41 11.56 -1.88
C ARG A 83 -10.23 13.03 -2.24
N ILE A 84 -11.30 13.67 -2.67
CA ILE A 84 -11.37 15.12 -2.87
C ILE A 84 -12.39 15.72 -1.92
N CYS A 85 -12.22 17.01 -1.61
CA CYS A 85 -13.20 17.75 -0.84
C CYS A 85 -14.48 17.95 -1.64
N PRO A 86 -15.67 17.96 -0.97
CA PRO A 86 -16.92 18.35 -1.60
C PRO A 86 -16.79 19.71 -2.28
N GLN A 87 -17.11 19.75 -3.57
CA GLN A 87 -17.10 20.96 -4.40
C GLN A 87 -18.28 20.91 -5.36
N ALA A 88 -18.78 22.07 -5.76
CA ALA A 88 -19.82 22.17 -6.79
C ALA A 88 -19.17 22.53 -8.14
N THR A 89 -19.66 21.93 -9.22
CA THR A 89 -19.38 22.42 -10.58
C THR A 89 -20.29 23.61 -10.86
N ALA A 90 -19.74 24.71 -11.38
CA ALA A 90 -20.58 25.83 -11.81
C ALA A 90 -21.40 25.40 -13.03
N GLY A 91 -22.73 25.51 -12.97
CA GLY A 91 -23.63 25.11 -14.06
C GLY A 91 -23.60 26.01 -15.30
N TRP A 92 -22.69 26.99 -15.33
CA TRP A 92 -22.51 27.96 -16.42
C TRP A 92 -21.19 27.77 -17.20
N LEU A 93 -20.42 26.72 -16.86
CA LEU A 93 -19.27 26.24 -17.64
C LEU A 93 -19.74 25.12 -18.57
#